data_AF-A0A4R2LY39-F1
#
_entry.id   AF-A0A4R2LY39-F1
#
_cell.length_a   1.000
_cell.length_b   1.000
_cell.length_c   1.000
_cell.angle_alpha   90.00
_cell.angle_beta   90.00
_cell.angle_gamma   90.00
#
_symmetry.space_group_name_H-M   'P 1'
#
loop_
_entity.id
_entity.type
_entity.pdbx_description
1 polymer ?
#
loop_
_entity_poly.entity_id
_entity_poly.type
_entity_poly.pdbx_seq_one_letter_code
_entity_poly.pdbx_strand_id
1 'polypeptide(L)'
;MKHNKTHIRIILGMAALFIMLLSQSSFAQIYTPQGSPVTVYNIGEQFTNAQKIAIRQDLQRRYPNAIYVDEATTTYNCHAYAWSVSEGGSKYWMNSPNDDIYMTDGSYTQTYLSDSKATKVSYADDDHSAIVSYGGYLISKWGALCLMKHRPNDCPYTSNNLKYYKLSMSISGEENIQLPSNTATVTKQYTLSNIPANATVNWSVSPGASILSGQGSQTIQVAFTGTGIRNVKAVVHTSTGQSLNIPPLTVTTSIAPIVTDIEIFKYFQGTGEFTLKAVTNNPNGIFTWTIESGNAELYELPYPDDASFLEFPNIFAAIRFYEYGWCTVTVTSTDINAIQSYTYSKSFSISEIYETQNFY
;
A
#
# COMPACT_ATOMS: atom_id res chain seq x y z
N MET A 1 20.68 -8.51 -26.67
CA MET A 1 20.18 -8.80 -28.03
C MET A 1 19.00 -7.88 -28.31
N LYS A 2 19.17 -6.96 -29.26
CA LYS A 2 18.13 -6.02 -29.70
C LYS A 2 17.01 -6.82 -30.40
N HIS A 3 15.84 -6.92 -29.79
CA HIS A 3 14.67 -7.39 -30.53
C HIS A 3 14.17 -6.25 -31.42
N ASN A 4 14.47 -6.43 -32.71
CA ASN A 4 14.06 -5.61 -33.83
C ASN A 4 12.55 -5.30 -33.78
N LYS A 5 12.22 -4.04 -33.55
CA LYS A 5 10.92 -3.45 -33.87
C LYS A 5 10.82 -3.26 -35.38
N THR A 6 10.67 -4.34 -36.14
CA THR A 6 10.31 -4.23 -37.55
C THR A 6 9.52 -5.44 -37.99
N HIS A 7 8.42 -5.15 -38.70
CA HIS A 7 7.47 -6.05 -39.36
C HIS A 7 6.14 -6.29 -38.64
N ILE A 8 5.39 -5.18 -38.53
CA ILE A 8 4.07 -5.03 -39.19
C ILE A 8 3.91 -6.04 -40.32
N ARG A 9 3.43 -7.26 -40.04
CA ARG A 9 2.81 -8.22 -40.98
C ARG A 9 1.94 -9.26 -40.26
N ILE A 10 1.22 -8.87 -39.20
CA ILE A 10 -0.13 -9.42 -38.86
C ILE A 10 -0.97 -8.26 -38.27
N ILE A 11 -1.07 -7.17 -39.04
CA ILE A 11 -2.16 -6.20 -38.91
C ILE A 11 -2.89 -6.30 -40.25
N LEU A 12 -3.73 -7.32 -40.41
CA LEU A 12 -4.71 -7.41 -41.53
C LEU A 12 -5.80 -8.47 -41.31
N GLY A 13 -5.87 -9.12 -40.14
CA GLY A 13 -7.02 -9.94 -39.71
C GLY A 13 -7.84 -9.35 -38.56
N MET A 14 -7.34 -8.33 -37.84
CA MET A 14 -8.03 -7.77 -36.67
C MET A 14 -8.41 -6.28 -36.80
N ALA A 15 -7.77 -5.52 -37.70
CA ALA A 15 -8.22 -4.16 -38.02
C ALA A 15 -9.52 -4.17 -38.87
N ALA A 16 -9.75 -5.21 -39.67
CA ALA A 16 -11.01 -5.42 -40.38
C ALA A 16 -12.15 -5.93 -39.47
N LEU A 17 -11.84 -6.34 -38.23
CA LEU A 17 -12.84 -6.65 -37.21
C LEU A 17 -13.24 -5.40 -36.40
N PHE A 18 -12.45 -4.33 -36.42
CA PHE A 18 -12.74 -3.08 -35.68
C PHE A 18 -13.85 -2.24 -36.33
N ILE A 19 -14.09 -2.39 -37.64
CA ILE A 19 -15.11 -1.62 -38.36
C ILE A 19 -16.51 -2.30 -38.31
N MET A 20 -16.59 -3.60 -38.00
CA MET A 20 -17.90 -4.30 -37.82
C MET A 20 -18.37 -4.36 -36.35
N LEU A 21 -17.57 -3.89 -35.39
CA LEU A 21 -17.84 -4.02 -33.95
C LEU A 21 -18.92 -3.06 -33.39
N LEU A 22 -19.33 -2.04 -34.15
CA LEU A 22 -20.28 -1.01 -33.69
C LEU A 22 -21.76 -1.38 -33.95
N SER A 23 -22.07 -2.45 -34.68
CA SER A 23 -23.46 -2.74 -35.08
C SER A 23 -24.28 -3.50 -34.04
N GLN A 24 -23.66 -4.04 -32.97
CA GLN A 24 -24.35 -4.81 -31.91
C GLN A 24 -24.04 -4.33 -30.48
N SER A 25 -23.20 -3.31 -30.29
CA SER A 25 -22.89 -2.79 -28.95
C SER A 25 -24.04 -1.92 -28.44
N SER A 26 -24.49 -2.16 -27.20
CA SER A 26 -25.34 -1.22 -26.48
C SER A 26 -24.53 -0.40 -25.49
N PHE A 27 -24.95 0.84 -25.26
CA PHE A 27 -24.35 1.71 -24.25
C PHE A 27 -24.88 1.34 -22.87
N ALA A 28 -23.99 1.41 -21.88
CA ALA A 28 -24.32 1.35 -20.48
C ALA A 28 -23.55 2.45 -19.73
N GLN A 29 -23.94 2.65 -18.48
CA GLN A 29 -23.30 3.60 -17.59
C GLN A 29 -22.90 2.88 -16.31
N ILE A 30 -21.64 2.99 -15.95
CA ILE A 30 -21.17 2.67 -14.61
C ILE A 30 -20.73 3.96 -13.93
N TYR A 31 -20.30 3.87 -12.68
CA TYR A 31 -19.91 5.04 -11.91
C TYR A 31 -18.50 4.87 -11.37
N THR A 32 -17.82 5.98 -11.13
CA THR A 32 -16.60 6.01 -10.34
C THR A 32 -16.94 5.91 -8.85
N PRO A 33 -15.94 5.68 -7.97
CA PRO A 33 -16.10 5.81 -6.53
C PRO A 33 -16.79 7.11 -6.07
N GLN A 34 -16.46 8.26 -6.68
CA GLN A 34 -17.08 9.56 -6.35
C GLN A 34 -18.48 9.76 -6.97
N GLY A 35 -18.99 8.77 -7.70
CA GLY A 35 -20.33 8.78 -8.27
C GLY A 35 -20.42 9.47 -9.64
N SER A 36 -19.29 9.76 -10.29
CA SER A 36 -19.30 10.33 -11.64
C SER A 36 -19.63 9.24 -12.67
N PRO A 37 -20.49 9.54 -13.66
CA PRO A 37 -20.85 8.56 -14.68
C PRO A 37 -19.72 8.28 -15.67
N VAL A 38 -19.55 7.01 -16.03
CA VAL A 38 -18.61 6.53 -17.06
C VAL A 38 -19.38 5.77 -18.13
N THR A 39 -19.31 6.27 -19.38
CA THR A 39 -19.91 5.59 -20.53
C THR A 39 -19.10 4.37 -20.91
N VAL A 40 -19.76 3.21 -20.95
CA VAL A 40 -19.17 1.92 -21.31
C VAL A 40 -20.04 1.19 -22.34
N TYR A 41 -19.49 0.16 -22.95
CA TYR A 41 -20.13 -0.58 -24.03
C TYR A 41 -20.29 -2.05 -23.66
N ASN A 42 -21.50 -2.58 -23.86
CA ASN A 42 -21.75 -4.01 -23.78
C ASN A 42 -21.44 -4.64 -25.14
N ILE A 43 -20.21 -5.14 -25.27
CA ILE A 43 -19.74 -5.85 -26.46
C ILE A 43 -19.85 -7.34 -26.14
N GLY A 44 -20.88 -8.02 -26.65
CA GLY A 44 -21.04 -9.46 -26.46
C GLY A 44 -19.78 -10.23 -26.93
N GLU A 45 -19.59 -11.46 -26.43
CA GLU A 45 -18.44 -12.28 -26.82
C GLU A 45 -18.46 -12.57 -28.32
N GLN A 46 -17.36 -12.23 -29.00
CA GLN A 46 -17.17 -12.47 -30.44
C GLN A 46 -16.12 -13.54 -30.72
N PHE A 47 -15.29 -13.92 -29.73
CA PHE A 47 -14.30 -14.97 -29.92
C PHE A 47 -14.91 -16.34 -29.70
N THR A 48 -14.71 -17.21 -30.69
CA THR A 48 -14.87 -18.66 -30.54
C THR A 48 -13.80 -19.22 -29.60
N ASN A 49 -14.06 -20.38 -29.00
CA ASN A 49 -13.09 -21.07 -28.15
C ASN A 49 -11.75 -21.35 -28.86
N ALA A 50 -11.80 -21.70 -30.15
CA ALA A 50 -10.59 -21.92 -30.95
C ALA A 50 -9.76 -20.64 -31.11
N GLN A 51 -10.41 -19.49 -31.32
CA GLN A 51 -9.72 -18.19 -31.37
C GLN A 51 -9.11 -17.83 -30.01
N LYS A 52 -9.81 -18.06 -28.90
CA LYS A 52 -9.28 -17.81 -27.55
C LYS A 52 -8.02 -18.63 -27.26
N ILE A 53 -8.03 -19.91 -27.65
CA ILE A 53 -6.86 -20.80 -27.51
C ILE A 53 -5.70 -20.31 -28.39
N ALA A 54 -5.96 -19.96 -29.65
CA ALA A 54 -4.93 -19.48 -30.57
C ALA A 54 -4.29 -18.17 -30.09
N ILE A 55 -5.10 -17.23 -29.58
CA ILE A 55 -4.62 -15.97 -28.99
C ILE A 55 -3.74 -16.26 -27.77
N ARG A 56 -4.17 -17.14 -26.87
CA ARG A 56 -3.38 -17.53 -25.70
C ARG A 56 -2.02 -18.10 -26.11
N GLN A 57 -1.99 -19.05 -27.04
CA GLN A 57 -0.76 -19.68 -27.52
C GLN A 57 0.19 -18.66 -28.16
N ASP A 58 -0.33 -17.75 -28.96
CA ASP A 58 0.46 -16.67 -29.57
C ASP A 58 1.05 -15.71 -28.52
N LEU A 59 0.25 -15.30 -27.54
CA LEU A 59 0.72 -14.43 -26.45
C LEU A 59 1.79 -15.10 -25.58
N GLN A 60 1.59 -16.36 -25.19
CA GLN A 60 2.58 -17.10 -24.40
C GLN A 60 3.90 -17.31 -25.16
N ARG A 61 3.84 -17.40 -26.50
CA ARG A 61 5.04 -17.47 -27.34
C ARG A 61 5.76 -16.12 -27.44
N ARG A 62 5.02 -15.01 -27.57
CA ARG A 62 5.59 -13.66 -27.72
C ARG A 62 6.09 -13.07 -26.40
N TYR A 63 5.42 -13.38 -25.29
CA TYR A 63 5.72 -12.90 -23.95
C TYR A 63 5.90 -14.09 -22.99
N PRO A 64 6.98 -14.87 -23.14
CA PRO A 64 7.17 -16.10 -22.38
C PRO A 64 7.37 -15.88 -20.87
N ASN A 65 7.68 -14.65 -20.43
CA ASN A 65 7.81 -14.30 -19.01
C ASN A 65 6.50 -13.75 -18.40
N ALA A 66 5.48 -13.51 -19.22
CA ALA A 66 4.16 -13.14 -18.76
C ALA A 66 3.35 -14.39 -18.37
N ILE A 67 2.62 -14.29 -17.27
CA ILE A 67 1.83 -15.37 -16.70
C ILE A 67 0.39 -15.19 -17.17
N TYR A 68 -0.17 -16.20 -17.81
CA TYR A 68 -1.58 -16.25 -18.18
C TYR A 68 -2.46 -16.27 -16.93
N VAL A 69 -3.47 -15.38 -16.88
CA VAL A 69 -4.43 -15.30 -15.78
C VAL A 69 -5.83 -15.70 -16.25
N ASP A 70 -6.31 -15.16 -17.37
CA ASP A 70 -7.65 -15.43 -17.90
C ASP A 70 -7.69 -15.30 -19.43
N GLU A 71 -8.72 -15.87 -20.04
CA GLU A 71 -8.84 -16.01 -21.50
C GLU A 71 -9.04 -14.68 -22.22
N ALA A 72 -8.84 -14.71 -23.55
CA ALA A 72 -9.23 -13.60 -24.40
C ALA A 72 -10.75 -13.46 -24.43
N THR A 73 -11.25 -12.22 -24.42
CA THR A 73 -12.68 -11.92 -24.51
C THR A 73 -12.88 -10.49 -24.98
N THR A 74 -13.90 -10.29 -25.82
CA THR A 74 -14.34 -8.95 -26.26
C THR A 74 -15.21 -8.23 -25.24
N THR A 75 -15.62 -8.89 -24.16
CA THR A 75 -16.59 -8.34 -23.19
C THR A 75 -16.03 -7.24 -22.29
N TYR A 76 -14.70 -7.15 -22.14
CA TYR A 76 -14.03 -6.09 -21.38
C TYR A 76 -12.56 -5.93 -21.79
N ASN A 77 -12.00 -4.75 -21.55
CA ASN A 77 -10.61 -4.40 -21.88
C ASN A 77 -9.78 -4.02 -20.64
N CYS A 78 -8.56 -3.50 -20.86
CA CYS A 78 -7.62 -3.10 -19.81
C CYS A 78 -8.21 -2.08 -18.83
N HIS A 79 -8.85 -1.05 -19.34
CA HIS A 79 -9.41 0.03 -18.52
C HIS A 79 -10.55 -0.45 -17.66
N ALA A 80 -11.50 -1.19 -18.24
CA ALA A 80 -12.56 -1.81 -17.47
C ALA A 80 -12.02 -2.79 -16.43
N TYR A 81 -10.97 -3.57 -16.76
CA TYR A 81 -10.33 -4.44 -15.78
C TYR A 81 -9.72 -3.66 -14.62
N ALA A 82 -8.89 -2.66 -14.91
CA ALA A 82 -8.19 -1.89 -13.91
C ALA A 82 -9.14 -1.10 -13.01
N TRP A 83 -10.12 -0.40 -13.58
CA TRP A 83 -10.94 0.57 -12.85
C TRP A 83 -12.29 0.02 -12.34
N SER A 84 -12.69 -1.19 -12.75
CA SER A 84 -14.01 -1.73 -12.38
C SER A 84 -14.00 -3.25 -12.12
N VAL A 85 -13.68 -4.09 -13.12
CA VAL A 85 -13.83 -5.56 -13.01
C VAL A 85 -12.91 -6.17 -11.96
N SER A 86 -11.69 -5.62 -11.76
CA SER A 86 -10.77 -6.10 -10.71
C SER A 86 -11.32 -5.91 -9.29
N GLU A 87 -12.37 -5.10 -9.12
CA GLU A 87 -13.03 -4.80 -7.85
C GLU A 87 -14.45 -5.40 -7.78
N GLY A 88 -14.78 -6.31 -8.70
CA GLY A 88 -16.09 -6.98 -8.75
C GLY A 88 -17.12 -6.27 -9.62
N GLY A 89 -16.73 -5.22 -10.36
CA GLY A 89 -17.59 -4.55 -11.32
C GLY A 89 -17.99 -5.43 -12.51
N SER A 90 -19.07 -5.04 -13.19
CA SER A 90 -19.55 -5.74 -14.39
C SER A 90 -18.57 -5.63 -15.57
N LYS A 91 -18.54 -6.66 -16.40
CA LYS A 91 -17.72 -6.71 -17.62
C LYS A 91 -18.33 -5.81 -18.70
N TYR A 92 -17.64 -4.71 -18.98
CA TYR A 92 -17.94 -3.82 -20.10
C TYR A 92 -16.65 -3.40 -20.79
N TRP A 93 -16.77 -2.91 -22.02
CA TRP A 93 -15.69 -2.23 -22.70
C TRP A 93 -15.67 -0.76 -22.32
N MET A 94 -14.50 -0.23 -21.94
CA MET A 94 -14.32 1.15 -21.49
C MET A 94 -13.27 1.83 -22.36
N ASN A 95 -13.64 2.90 -23.06
CA ASN A 95 -12.72 3.63 -23.93
C ASN A 95 -12.04 4.77 -23.18
N SER A 96 -10.79 5.03 -23.52
CA SER A 96 -10.18 6.33 -23.24
C SER A 96 -10.71 7.39 -24.22
N PRO A 97 -10.88 8.66 -23.77
CA PRO A 97 -10.51 9.20 -22.47
C PRO A 97 -11.61 9.09 -21.38
N ASN A 98 -12.67 8.29 -21.58
CA ASN A 98 -13.75 8.23 -20.59
C ASN A 98 -13.31 7.61 -19.26
N ASP A 99 -12.27 6.76 -19.25
CA ASP A 99 -11.71 6.18 -18.04
C ASP A 99 -10.93 7.19 -17.19
N ASP A 100 -10.41 8.28 -17.80
CA ASP A 100 -9.68 9.33 -17.09
C ASP A 100 -10.48 9.93 -15.93
N ILE A 101 -11.80 9.85 -15.98
CA ILE A 101 -12.69 10.34 -14.93
C ILE A 101 -12.42 9.71 -13.56
N TYR A 102 -11.95 8.46 -13.50
CA TYR A 102 -11.51 7.81 -12.26
C TYR A 102 -10.33 8.55 -11.61
N MET A 103 -9.50 9.22 -12.40
CA MET A 103 -8.31 9.96 -11.96
C MET A 103 -8.57 11.46 -11.80
N THR A 104 -9.60 12.01 -12.44
CA THR A 104 -9.87 13.46 -12.44
C THR A 104 -11.00 13.88 -11.50
N ASP A 105 -11.91 13.00 -11.12
CA ASP A 105 -13.06 13.34 -10.27
C ASP A 105 -12.79 13.24 -8.76
N GLY A 106 -11.56 12.85 -8.40
CA GLY A 106 -11.13 12.66 -7.02
C GLY A 106 -11.30 11.23 -6.50
N SER A 107 -11.79 10.27 -7.30
CA SER A 107 -11.89 8.86 -6.89
C SER A 107 -10.53 8.24 -6.59
N TYR A 108 -9.55 8.52 -7.46
CA TYR A 108 -8.18 8.07 -7.32
C TYR A 108 -7.21 9.25 -7.40
N THR A 109 -6.16 9.22 -6.59
CA THR A 109 -5.09 10.22 -6.57
C THR A 109 -3.80 9.60 -7.04
N GLN A 110 -3.05 10.36 -7.83
CA GLN A 110 -1.74 9.92 -8.30
C GLN A 110 -0.79 9.75 -7.11
N THR A 111 -0.01 8.67 -7.14
CA THR A 111 0.99 8.33 -6.13
C THR A 111 2.24 7.72 -6.81
N TYR A 112 3.15 7.19 -6.02
CA TYR A 112 4.38 6.54 -6.46
C TYR A 112 4.29 5.03 -6.29
N LEU A 113 5.06 4.26 -7.06
CA LEU A 113 5.16 2.80 -6.92
C LEU A 113 5.54 2.36 -5.49
N SER A 114 6.33 3.18 -4.78
CA SER A 114 6.76 2.91 -3.41
C SER A 114 5.66 3.08 -2.36
N ASP A 115 4.53 3.70 -2.72
CA ASP A 115 3.37 3.79 -1.83
C ASP A 115 2.66 2.43 -1.77
N SER A 116 2.60 1.83 -0.58
CA SER A 116 1.95 0.53 -0.38
C SER A 116 0.45 0.54 -0.70
N LYS A 117 -0.17 1.73 -0.80
CA LYS A 117 -1.58 1.92 -1.19
C LYS A 117 -1.76 2.08 -2.71
N ALA A 118 -0.69 2.09 -3.50
CA ALA A 118 -0.78 2.13 -4.96
C ALA A 118 -1.38 0.82 -5.50
N THR A 119 -2.55 0.90 -6.13
CA THR A 119 -3.27 -0.27 -6.64
C THR A 119 -3.54 -0.23 -8.14
N LYS A 120 -3.60 0.96 -8.75
CA LYS A 120 -3.90 1.14 -10.17
C LYS A 120 -2.73 1.76 -10.92
N VAL A 121 -2.61 1.45 -12.20
CA VAL A 121 -1.57 1.97 -13.09
C VAL A 121 -2.19 2.41 -14.42
N SER A 122 -1.84 3.61 -14.87
CA SER A 122 -2.09 4.09 -16.23
C SER A 122 -0.76 4.23 -16.98
N TYR A 123 -0.71 3.77 -18.23
CA TYR A 123 0.44 3.89 -19.11
C TYR A 123 0.30 5.20 -19.87
N ALA A 124 0.85 6.31 -19.35
CA ALA A 124 0.52 7.64 -19.86
C ALA A 124 0.95 7.91 -21.32
N ASP A 125 1.84 7.08 -21.87
CA ASP A 125 2.29 7.17 -23.26
C ASP A 125 1.56 6.16 -24.19
N ASP A 126 0.54 5.46 -23.70
CA ASP A 126 -0.21 4.43 -24.45
C ASP A 126 -1.67 4.28 -23.96
N ASP A 127 -2.51 3.58 -24.70
CA ASP A 127 -3.91 3.32 -24.34
C ASP A 127 -4.01 2.06 -23.44
N HIS A 128 -3.49 2.14 -22.20
CA HIS A 128 -3.42 0.98 -21.31
C HIS A 128 -3.51 1.29 -19.81
N SER A 129 -4.25 0.44 -19.10
CA SER A 129 -4.36 0.44 -17.64
C SER A 129 -4.17 -0.95 -17.05
N ALA A 130 -3.67 -1.02 -15.81
CA ALA A 130 -3.39 -2.24 -15.08
C ALA A 130 -3.64 -2.08 -13.58
N ILE A 131 -3.61 -3.19 -12.85
CA ILE A 131 -3.51 -3.20 -11.38
C ILE A 131 -2.11 -3.62 -10.93
N VAL A 132 -1.68 -3.13 -9.77
CA VAL A 132 -0.41 -3.53 -9.13
C VAL A 132 -0.54 -4.95 -8.56
N SER A 133 0.51 -5.75 -8.72
CA SER A 133 0.66 -7.08 -8.13
C SER A 133 2.00 -7.22 -7.43
N TYR A 134 2.13 -8.22 -6.56
CA TYR A 134 3.34 -8.47 -5.79
C TYR A 134 4.57 -8.73 -6.67
N GLY A 135 5.75 -8.33 -6.16
CA GLY A 135 7.05 -8.60 -6.78
C GLY A 135 7.36 -7.71 -7.97
N GLY A 136 6.69 -6.55 -8.10
CA GLY A 136 6.85 -5.63 -9.23
C GLY A 136 6.20 -6.13 -10.52
N TYR A 137 5.14 -6.93 -10.39
CA TYR A 137 4.30 -7.36 -11.50
C TYR A 137 3.05 -6.49 -11.59
N LEU A 138 2.47 -6.40 -12.77
CA LEU A 138 1.17 -5.80 -13.04
C LEU A 138 0.21 -6.87 -13.57
N ILE A 139 -1.10 -6.66 -13.43
CA ILE A 139 -2.13 -7.51 -14.04
C ILE A 139 -3.03 -6.64 -14.92
N SER A 140 -3.20 -7.01 -16.19
CA SER A 140 -4.06 -6.29 -17.11
C SER A 140 -4.57 -7.17 -18.26
N LYS A 141 -5.67 -6.74 -18.88
CA LYS A 141 -6.10 -7.26 -20.18
C LYS A 141 -5.29 -6.59 -21.27
N TRP A 142 -4.86 -7.34 -22.27
CA TRP A 142 -4.23 -6.72 -23.45
C TRP A 142 -5.28 -6.45 -24.53
N GLY A 143 -6.06 -5.37 -24.33
CA GLY A 143 -7.24 -5.05 -25.14
C GLY A 143 -8.30 -6.14 -24.99
N ALA A 144 -8.78 -6.68 -26.11
CA ALA A 144 -9.68 -7.84 -26.12
C ALA A 144 -8.95 -9.19 -25.86
N LEU A 145 -7.61 -9.22 -25.82
CA LEU A 145 -6.85 -10.47 -25.68
C LEU A 145 -6.82 -10.98 -24.23
N CYS A 146 -5.87 -11.85 -23.86
CA CYS A 146 -5.83 -12.47 -22.54
C CYS A 146 -5.66 -11.46 -21.39
N LEU A 147 -6.10 -11.87 -20.19
CA LEU A 147 -5.68 -11.27 -18.93
C LEU A 147 -4.32 -11.87 -18.54
N MET A 148 -3.34 -11.02 -18.31
CA MET A 148 -1.95 -11.42 -18.09
C MET A 148 -1.40 -10.76 -16.84
N LYS A 149 -0.56 -11.49 -16.11
CA LYS A 149 0.33 -10.95 -15.08
C LYS A 149 1.72 -10.81 -15.68
N HIS A 150 2.29 -9.61 -15.69
CA HIS A 150 3.52 -9.33 -16.43
C HIS A 150 4.39 -8.26 -15.77
N ARG A 151 5.66 -8.16 -16.19
CA ARG A 151 6.49 -6.98 -15.87
C ARG A 151 6.01 -5.78 -16.71
N PRO A 152 6.17 -4.54 -16.26
CA PRO A 152 5.64 -3.39 -17.00
C PRO A 152 6.13 -3.32 -18.46
N ASN A 153 7.39 -3.68 -18.72
CA ASN A 153 7.99 -3.69 -20.06
C ASN A 153 7.86 -5.02 -20.82
N ASP A 154 7.22 -6.04 -20.22
CA ASP A 154 6.97 -7.35 -20.85
C ASP A 154 5.50 -7.47 -21.28
N CYS A 155 5.06 -6.51 -22.10
CA CYS A 155 3.70 -6.42 -22.59
C CYS A 155 3.67 -5.72 -23.97
N PRO A 156 2.53 -5.70 -24.67
CA PRO A 156 2.44 -5.04 -25.99
C PRO A 156 2.37 -3.52 -25.95
N TYR A 157 2.44 -2.91 -24.75
CA TYR A 157 2.25 -1.48 -24.54
C TYR A 157 3.54 -0.76 -24.15
N THR A 158 3.58 0.55 -24.37
CA THR A 158 4.72 1.42 -24.04
C THR A 158 4.73 1.78 -22.56
N SER A 159 5.70 1.24 -21.81
CA SER A 159 5.79 1.39 -20.36
C SER A 159 6.78 2.47 -19.88
N ASN A 160 7.08 3.47 -20.70
CA ASN A 160 8.11 4.49 -20.38
C ASN A 160 7.65 5.47 -19.28
N ASN A 161 6.35 5.73 -19.20
CA ASN A 161 5.76 6.72 -18.31
C ASN A 161 4.55 6.13 -17.60
N LEU A 162 4.81 5.40 -16.51
CA LEU A 162 3.76 4.79 -15.70
C LEU A 162 3.30 5.76 -14.62
N LYS A 163 1.99 5.97 -14.52
CA LYS A 163 1.37 6.71 -13.42
C LYS A 163 0.68 5.72 -12.50
N TYR A 164 1.01 5.80 -11.21
CA TYR A 164 0.41 4.96 -10.17
C TYR A 164 -0.68 5.73 -9.45
N TYR A 165 -1.74 5.04 -9.04
CA TYR A 165 -2.85 5.65 -8.33
C TYR A 165 -3.30 4.82 -7.14
N LYS A 166 -3.79 5.52 -6.12
CA LYS A 166 -4.45 4.95 -4.94
C LYS A 166 -5.85 5.53 -4.78
N LEU A 167 -6.72 4.77 -4.14
CA LEU A 167 -8.04 5.26 -3.76
C LEU A 167 -7.89 6.50 -2.87
N SER A 168 -8.62 7.57 -3.17
CA SER A 168 -8.48 8.85 -2.45
C SER A 168 -9.17 8.86 -1.09
N MET A 169 -10.10 7.94 -0.85
CA MET A 169 -10.73 7.74 0.45
C MET A 169 -9.74 7.10 1.42
N SER A 170 -9.61 7.67 2.61
CA SER A 170 -8.71 7.16 3.64
C SER A 170 -9.26 7.37 5.04
N ILE A 171 -9.10 6.37 5.90
CA ILE A 171 -9.38 6.49 7.33
C ILE A 171 -8.20 7.18 8.00
N SER A 172 -8.48 8.11 8.90
CA SER A 172 -7.50 8.85 9.70
C SER A 172 -7.92 8.88 11.17
N GLY A 173 -6.94 8.92 12.06
CA GLY A 173 -7.10 8.92 13.51
C GLY A 173 -5.79 8.57 14.21
N GLU A 174 -5.83 8.41 15.53
CA GLU A 174 -4.65 8.05 16.31
C GLU A 174 -4.27 6.58 16.12
N GLU A 175 -3.04 6.32 15.67
CA GLU A 175 -2.58 4.96 15.35
C GLU A 175 -1.88 4.28 16.55
N ASN A 176 -1.42 5.03 17.55
CA ASN A 176 -0.67 4.51 18.69
C ASN A 176 -1.32 4.96 20.00
N ILE A 177 -2.14 4.08 20.59
CA ILE A 177 -2.95 4.39 21.76
C ILE A 177 -2.32 3.75 23.01
N GLN A 178 -1.90 4.61 23.93
CA GLN A 178 -1.51 4.23 25.28
C GLN A 178 -2.76 3.91 26.12
N LEU A 179 -2.81 2.73 26.72
CA LEU A 179 -3.84 2.31 27.66
C LEU A 179 -3.36 2.48 29.10
N PRO A 180 -4.22 2.94 30.03
CA PRO A 180 -3.89 2.98 31.45
C PRO A 180 -3.76 1.60 32.10
N SER A 181 -4.54 0.62 31.64
CA SER A 181 -4.51 -0.78 32.09
C SER A 181 -5.12 -1.70 31.04
N ASN A 182 -5.09 -3.02 31.26
CA ASN A 182 -5.64 -4.01 30.32
C ASN A 182 -7.17 -4.03 30.29
N THR A 183 -7.83 -3.55 31.34
CA THR A 183 -9.29 -3.47 31.47
C THR A 183 -9.82 -2.06 31.24
N ALA A 184 -8.96 -1.04 31.28
CA ALA A 184 -9.34 0.33 30.99
C ALA A 184 -9.70 0.51 29.51
N THR A 185 -10.61 1.44 29.26
CA THR A 185 -11.05 1.80 27.92
C THR A 185 -10.62 3.22 27.59
N VAL A 186 -10.06 3.43 26.41
CA VAL A 186 -9.74 4.76 25.87
C VAL A 186 -10.56 4.99 24.61
N THR A 187 -11.23 6.13 24.51
CA THR A 187 -12.04 6.52 23.35
C THR A 187 -11.25 7.42 22.41
N LYS A 188 -11.27 7.13 21.11
CA LYS A 188 -10.67 7.93 20.04
C LYS A 188 -11.65 8.12 18.88
N GLN A 189 -11.52 9.24 18.19
CA GLN A 189 -12.29 9.55 16.98
C GLN A 189 -11.53 9.10 15.72
N TYR A 190 -12.25 8.55 14.75
CA TYR A 190 -11.74 8.27 13.41
C TYR A 190 -12.62 8.90 12.35
N THR A 191 -11.99 9.36 11.28
CA THR A 191 -12.65 10.09 10.19
C THR A 191 -12.25 9.49 8.85
N LEU A 192 -13.25 9.27 7.99
CA LEU A 192 -13.03 8.88 6.59
C LEU A 192 -13.06 10.14 5.70
N SER A 193 -11.98 10.40 4.99
CA SER A 193 -11.89 11.53 4.06
C SER A 193 -12.53 11.22 2.69
N ASN A 194 -12.87 12.28 1.95
CA ASN A 194 -13.31 12.20 0.54
C ASN A 194 -14.49 11.27 0.28
N ILE A 195 -15.51 11.29 1.15
CA ILE A 195 -16.70 10.47 0.99
C ILE A 195 -17.57 11.06 -0.15
N PRO A 196 -18.08 10.23 -1.07
CA PRO A 196 -19.01 10.68 -2.11
C PRO A 196 -20.30 11.26 -1.53
N ALA A 197 -20.92 12.21 -2.24
CA ALA A 197 -22.19 12.79 -1.81
C ALA A 197 -23.27 11.72 -1.62
N ASN A 198 -24.00 11.81 -0.51
CA ASN A 198 -25.08 10.89 -0.13
C ASN A 198 -24.66 9.42 0.05
N ALA A 199 -23.36 9.13 0.19
CA ALA A 199 -22.90 7.80 0.56
C ALA A 199 -23.10 7.53 2.05
N THR A 200 -23.23 6.25 2.41
CA THR A 200 -23.25 5.79 3.80
C THR A 200 -22.00 4.96 4.10
N VAL A 201 -21.52 5.00 5.34
CA VAL A 201 -20.29 4.30 5.74
C VAL A 201 -20.60 3.22 6.75
N ASN A 202 -20.31 1.97 6.39
CA ASN A 202 -20.37 0.83 7.29
C ASN A 202 -19.01 0.59 7.93
N TRP A 203 -18.88 1.04 9.17
CA TRP A 203 -17.69 0.88 9.99
C TRP A 203 -17.66 -0.48 10.68
N SER A 204 -16.46 -1.04 10.83
CA SER A 204 -16.19 -2.21 11.67
C SER A 204 -14.82 -2.09 12.31
N VAL A 205 -14.65 -2.76 13.46
CA VAL A 205 -13.39 -2.76 14.22
C VAL A 205 -13.00 -4.18 14.62
N SER A 206 -11.70 -4.43 14.79
CA SER A 206 -11.18 -5.69 15.32
C SER A 206 -11.61 -5.95 16.78
N PRO A 207 -11.60 -7.22 17.25
CA PRO A 207 -11.79 -7.54 18.66
C PRO A 207 -10.85 -6.74 19.57
N GLY A 208 -11.32 -6.35 20.76
CA GLY A 208 -10.62 -5.40 21.64
C GLY A 208 -10.86 -3.92 21.28
N ALA A 209 -11.81 -3.65 20.40
CA ALA A 209 -12.36 -2.33 20.15
C ALA A 209 -13.88 -2.41 19.95
N SER A 210 -14.61 -1.31 20.24
CA SER A 210 -16.04 -1.19 20.01
C SER A 210 -16.41 0.19 19.49
N ILE A 211 -17.33 0.24 18.52
CA ILE A 211 -17.85 1.49 17.99
C ILE A 211 -18.93 1.99 18.95
N LEU A 212 -18.74 3.19 19.51
CA LEU A 212 -19.66 3.81 20.45
C LEU A 212 -20.75 4.63 19.73
N SER A 213 -20.38 5.32 18.66
CA SER A 213 -21.28 6.18 17.90
C SER A 213 -20.76 6.48 16.50
N GLY A 214 -21.62 7.02 15.63
CA GLY A 214 -21.24 7.53 14.31
C GLY A 214 -21.34 6.53 13.16
N GLN A 215 -21.92 5.35 13.38
CA GLN A 215 -22.18 4.39 12.31
C GLN A 215 -23.03 5.03 11.18
N GLY A 216 -22.73 4.69 9.93
CA GLY A 216 -23.38 5.29 8.77
C GLY A 216 -22.82 6.67 8.38
N SER A 217 -21.96 7.28 9.19
CA SER A 217 -21.47 8.64 9.00
C SER A 217 -19.97 8.73 8.67
N GLN A 218 -19.50 9.95 8.39
CA GLN A 218 -18.10 10.23 8.10
C GLN A 218 -17.15 9.95 9.28
N THR A 219 -17.65 10.05 10.51
CA THR A 219 -16.82 9.97 11.71
C THR A 219 -17.40 8.99 12.71
N ILE A 220 -16.55 8.21 13.37
CA ILE A 220 -16.94 7.31 14.47
C ILE A 220 -16.16 7.62 15.73
N GLN A 221 -16.77 7.29 16.88
CA GLN A 221 -16.08 7.18 18.16
C GLN A 221 -15.83 5.70 18.46
N VAL A 222 -14.59 5.35 18.76
CA VAL A 222 -14.17 3.96 19.02
C VAL A 222 -13.55 3.87 20.40
N ALA A 223 -14.05 2.95 21.22
CA ALA A 223 -13.45 2.55 22.48
C ALA A 223 -12.44 1.42 22.24
N PHE A 224 -11.23 1.54 22.78
CA PHE A 224 -10.20 0.49 22.75
C PHE A 224 -9.95 -0.05 24.15
N THR A 225 -9.82 -1.38 24.25
CA THR A 225 -9.53 -2.11 25.48
C THR A 225 -8.59 -3.27 25.19
N GLY A 226 -7.66 -3.51 26.11
CA GLY A 226 -6.64 -4.55 25.97
C GLY A 226 -5.58 -4.24 24.90
N THR A 227 -4.43 -4.88 25.00
CA THR A 227 -3.25 -4.59 24.17
C THR A 227 -3.24 -5.36 22.84
N GLY A 228 -2.47 -4.86 21.88
CA GLY A 228 -2.19 -5.49 20.59
C GLY A 228 -2.62 -4.66 19.40
N ILE A 229 -2.52 -5.27 18.22
CA ILE A 229 -2.85 -4.65 16.94
C ILE A 229 -4.35 -4.76 16.68
N ARG A 230 -4.96 -3.67 16.24
CA ARG A 230 -6.38 -3.53 15.89
C ARG A 230 -6.49 -2.93 14.50
N ASN A 231 -7.61 -3.15 13.83
CA ASN A 231 -7.93 -2.46 12.59
C ASN A 231 -9.26 -1.73 12.71
N VAL A 232 -9.28 -0.48 12.26
CA VAL A 232 -10.49 0.28 11.95
C VAL A 232 -10.73 0.15 10.46
N LYS A 233 -11.92 -0.33 10.10
CA LYS A 233 -12.31 -0.66 8.72
C LYS A 233 -13.58 0.07 8.35
N ALA A 234 -13.71 0.40 7.07
CA ALA A 234 -14.91 0.99 6.51
C ALA A 234 -15.26 0.37 5.16
N VAL A 235 -16.55 0.21 4.91
CA VAL A 235 -17.12 -0.05 3.58
C VAL A 235 -18.02 1.13 3.24
N VAL A 236 -17.77 1.80 2.13
CA VAL A 236 -18.59 2.93 1.66
C VAL A 236 -19.64 2.41 0.68
N HIS A 237 -20.91 2.64 0.99
CA HIS A 237 -22.01 2.38 0.08
C HIS A 237 -22.42 3.69 -0.59
N THR A 238 -22.11 3.78 -1.88
CA THR A 238 -22.40 4.95 -2.71
C THR A 238 -23.89 5.00 -3.07
N SER A 239 -24.39 6.20 -3.37
CA SER A 239 -25.75 6.41 -3.89
C SER A 239 -25.98 5.76 -5.27
N THR A 240 -24.90 5.41 -5.99
CA THR A 240 -24.93 4.71 -7.27
C THR A 240 -24.98 3.17 -7.12
N GLY A 241 -25.02 2.67 -5.88
CA GLY A 241 -25.14 1.24 -5.57
C GLY A 241 -23.82 0.48 -5.44
N GLN A 242 -22.67 1.17 -5.57
CA GLN A 242 -21.36 0.54 -5.37
C GLN A 242 -21.02 0.41 -3.89
N SER A 243 -20.31 -0.67 -3.56
CA SER A 243 -19.73 -0.91 -2.23
C SER A 243 -18.21 -0.93 -2.33
N LEU A 244 -17.55 0.00 -1.65
CA LEU A 244 -16.11 0.22 -1.76
C LEU A 244 -15.42 -0.17 -0.45
N ASN A 245 -14.47 -1.10 -0.52
CA ASN A 245 -13.67 -1.50 0.62
C ASN A 245 -12.52 -0.50 0.82
N ILE A 246 -12.52 0.20 1.95
CA ILE A 246 -11.46 1.17 2.26
C ILE A 246 -10.26 0.44 2.88
N PRO A 247 -9.02 0.77 2.47
CA PRO A 247 -7.83 0.25 3.14
C PRO A 247 -7.91 0.46 4.67
N PRO A 248 -7.69 -0.59 5.48
CA PRO A 248 -7.82 -0.51 6.92
C PRO A 248 -6.79 0.45 7.52
N LEU A 249 -7.16 1.14 8.60
CA LEU A 249 -6.20 1.82 9.48
C LEU A 249 -5.81 0.87 10.61
N THR A 250 -4.51 0.59 10.71
CA THR A 250 -3.96 -0.22 11.78
C THR A 250 -3.69 0.64 13.01
N VAL A 251 -4.15 0.17 14.17
CA VAL A 251 -4.03 0.86 15.45
C VAL A 251 -3.34 -0.07 16.44
N THR A 252 -2.24 0.38 17.02
CA THR A 252 -1.52 -0.30 18.08
C THR A 252 -2.02 0.20 19.43
N THR A 253 -2.43 -0.73 20.29
CA THR A 253 -2.85 -0.45 21.67
C THR A 253 -1.87 -1.11 22.63
N SER A 254 -1.38 -0.38 23.63
CA SER A 254 -0.40 -0.92 24.58
C SER A 254 -0.49 -0.25 25.95
N ILE A 255 -0.19 -1.00 27.00
CA ILE A 255 0.02 -0.47 28.37
C ILE A 255 1.50 -0.12 28.58
N ALA A 256 2.41 -0.85 27.93
CA ALA A 256 3.81 -0.42 27.84
C ALA A 256 3.90 0.78 26.87
N PRO A 257 4.88 1.69 27.05
CA PRO A 257 5.15 2.72 26.07
C PRO A 257 5.27 2.19 24.66
N ILE A 258 4.68 2.85 23.68
CA ILE A 258 4.78 2.47 22.27
C ILE A 258 5.95 3.21 21.65
N VAL A 259 6.95 2.46 21.23
CA VAL A 259 8.07 2.98 20.45
C VAL A 259 7.73 2.92 18.97
N THR A 260 7.83 4.05 18.27
CA THR A 260 7.50 4.16 16.85
C THR A 260 8.72 4.27 15.95
N ASP A 261 9.85 4.69 16.52
CA ASP A 261 11.13 4.76 15.81
C ASP A 261 12.32 4.69 16.78
N ILE A 262 13.51 4.39 16.23
CA ILE A 262 14.79 4.58 16.91
C ILE A 262 15.60 5.60 16.09
N GLU A 263 15.89 6.73 16.69
CA GLU A 263 16.79 7.74 16.13
C GLU A 263 18.23 7.41 16.48
N ILE A 264 19.14 7.67 15.54
CA ILE A 264 20.58 7.55 15.74
C ILE A 264 21.26 8.87 15.37
N PHE A 265 22.13 9.37 16.25
CA PHE A 265 22.83 10.64 16.05
C PHE A 265 24.17 10.66 16.79
N LYS A 266 25.03 11.62 16.44
CA LYS A 266 26.30 11.87 17.15
C LYS A 266 26.08 12.82 18.31
N TYR A 267 26.65 12.51 19.47
CA TYR A 267 26.65 13.40 20.63
C TYR A 267 28.04 13.46 21.29
N PHE A 268 28.95 14.23 20.67
CA PHE A 268 30.35 14.39 21.11
C PHE A 268 31.16 13.08 21.23
N GLN A 269 30.72 12.04 20.52
CA GLN A 269 31.35 10.73 20.46
C GLN A 269 32.37 10.63 19.31
N GLY A 270 33.29 9.67 19.41
CA GLY A 270 34.30 9.42 18.39
C GLY A 270 33.74 8.75 17.13
N THR A 271 34.66 8.39 16.22
CA THR A 271 34.33 7.64 15.01
C THR A 271 33.72 6.28 15.38
N GLY A 272 32.62 5.90 14.71
CA GLY A 272 31.94 4.62 14.95
C GLY A 272 31.08 4.54 16.22
N GLU A 273 31.03 5.61 17.03
CA GLU A 273 30.20 5.72 18.24
C GLU A 273 29.01 6.66 18.01
N PHE A 274 27.84 6.30 18.54
CA PHE A 274 26.59 7.03 18.34
C PHE A 274 25.68 6.94 19.56
N THR A 275 24.74 7.88 19.66
CA THR A 275 23.63 7.86 20.61
C THR A 275 22.36 7.41 19.91
N LEU A 276 21.62 6.54 20.58
CA LEU A 276 20.31 6.07 20.21
C LEU A 276 19.25 6.75 21.06
N LYS A 277 18.10 7.05 20.47
CA LYS A 277 16.92 7.57 21.18
C LYS A 277 15.67 6.84 20.73
N ALA A 278 14.89 6.32 21.68
CA ALA A 278 13.58 5.77 21.40
C ALA A 278 12.59 6.92 21.17
N VAL A 279 11.94 6.94 20.00
CA VAL A 279 10.79 7.80 19.72
C VAL A 279 9.56 7.10 20.25
N THR A 280 9.00 7.61 21.35
CA THR A 280 7.93 6.95 22.12
C THR A 280 6.76 7.89 22.41
N ASN A 281 5.56 7.34 22.53
CA ASN A 281 4.38 8.08 22.99
C ASN A 281 4.35 8.32 24.51
N ASN A 282 5.19 7.61 25.27
CA ASN A 282 5.29 7.75 26.73
C ASN A 282 6.73 7.48 27.20
N PRO A 283 7.49 8.49 27.66
CA PRO A 283 8.89 8.30 28.08
C PRO A 283 9.05 7.75 29.51
N ASN A 284 7.97 7.64 30.29
CA ASN A 284 8.04 7.29 31.72
C ASN A 284 8.16 5.78 32.02
N GLY A 285 8.25 4.92 31.00
CA GLY A 285 8.44 3.48 31.20
C GLY A 285 9.89 3.08 31.47
N ILE A 286 10.20 1.80 31.45
CA ILE A 286 11.58 1.31 31.45
C ILE A 286 11.91 0.89 30.02
N PHE A 287 13.13 1.18 29.54
CA PHE A 287 13.55 0.86 28.18
C PHE A 287 14.83 0.05 28.23
N THR A 288 14.79 -1.14 27.66
CA THR A 288 15.92 -2.07 27.60
C THR A 288 16.36 -2.21 26.16
N TRP A 289 17.63 -1.93 25.90
CA TRP A 289 18.23 -1.96 24.57
C TRP A 289 18.98 -3.27 24.34
N THR A 290 18.82 -3.85 23.17
CA THR A 290 19.54 -5.06 22.73
C THR A 290 19.99 -4.92 21.28
N ILE A 291 21.06 -5.63 20.93
CA ILE A 291 21.53 -5.77 19.55
C ILE A 291 21.07 -7.13 19.06
N GLU A 292 20.20 -7.16 18.06
CA GLU A 292 19.69 -8.41 17.46
C GLU A 292 20.65 -8.96 16.42
N SER A 293 21.34 -8.09 15.68
CA SER A 293 22.31 -8.49 14.66
C SER A 293 23.33 -7.39 14.39
N GLY A 294 24.48 -7.80 13.86
CA GLY A 294 25.62 -6.92 13.59
C GLY A 294 26.64 -6.93 14.74
N ASN A 295 27.89 -6.65 14.42
CA ASN A 295 28.98 -6.53 15.38
C ASN A 295 29.01 -5.10 15.96
N ALA A 296 28.33 -4.94 17.09
CA ALA A 296 28.22 -3.69 17.81
C ALA A 296 28.16 -3.95 19.31
N GLU A 297 28.28 -2.89 20.11
CA GLU A 297 28.16 -2.96 21.56
C GLU A 297 27.44 -1.75 22.11
N LEU A 298 26.51 -1.99 23.03
CA LEU A 298 25.87 -0.95 23.83
C LEU A 298 26.77 -0.62 25.02
N TYR A 299 26.93 0.68 25.30
CA TYR A 299 27.75 1.15 26.42
C TYR A 299 27.07 2.34 27.11
N GLU A 300 27.67 2.77 28.23
CA GLU A 300 27.16 3.88 29.04
C GLU A 300 27.12 5.20 28.25
N LEU A 301 26.06 5.97 28.46
CA LEU A 301 25.89 7.26 27.78
C LEU A 301 27.06 8.20 28.11
N PRO A 302 27.74 8.77 27.11
CA PRO A 302 28.71 9.81 27.35
C PRO A 302 27.94 11.08 27.77
N TYR A 303 28.25 11.60 28.95
CA TYR A 303 27.59 12.77 29.56
C TYR A 303 26.13 12.54 29.98
N PRO A 304 25.86 11.58 30.88
CA PRO A 304 24.48 11.28 31.32
C PRO A 304 23.83 12.47 32.06
N ASP A 305 24.64 13.40 32.56
CA ASP A 305 24.20 14.58 33.31
C ASP A 305 23.85 15.79 32.43
N ASP A 306 23.95 15.70 31.10
CA ASP A 306 23.54 16.80 30.21
C ASP A 306 22.02 16.99 30.25
N ALA A 307 21.58 18.26 30.28
CA ALA A 307 20.17 18.64 30.31
C ALA A 307 19.32 17.97 29.21
N SER A 308 19.94 17.64 28.07
CA SER A 308 19.32 16.94 26.95
C SER A 308 18.88 15.50 27.28
N PHE A 309 19.47 14.88 28.29
CA PHE A 309 19.17 13.51 28.75
C PHE A 309 18.47 13.47 30.11
N LEU A 310 18.62 14.52 30.93
CA LEU A 310 18.13 14.54 32.31
C LEU A 310 16.61 14.37 32.45
N GLU A 311 15.82 14.81 31.47
CA GLU A 311 14.36 14.70 31.57
C GLU A 311 13.90 13.24 31.48
N PHE A 312 14.52 12.43 30.61
CA PHE A 312 14.17 11.02 30.37
C PHE A 312 15.42 10.20 29.99
N PRO A 313 16.35 9.92 30.93
CA PRO A 313 17.63 9.29 30.58
C PRO A 313 17.48 7.84 30.09
N ASN A 314 16.41 7.18 30.53
CA ASN A 314 16.05 5.81 30.16
C ASN A 314 15.76 5.61 28.66
N ILE A 315 15.30 6.62 27.92
CA ILE A 315 14.98 6.47 26.48
C ILE A 315 16.21 6.56 25.57
N PHE A 316 17.41 6.65 26.15
CA PHE A 316 18.66 6.78 25.41
C PHE A 316 19.59 5.60 25.69
N ALA A 317 20.44 5.29 24.73
CA ALA A 317 21.57 4.37 24.89
C ALA A 317 22.74 4.81 24.00
N ALA A 318 23.97 4.48 24.36
CA ALA A 318 25.11 4.66 23.47
C ALA A 318 25.48 3.34 22.80
N ILE A 319 25.92 3.41 21.54
CA ILE A 319 26.30 2.25 20.74
C ILE A 319 27.60 2.52 19.99
N ARG A 320 28.43 1.50 19.86
CA ARG A 320 29.64 1.50 19.02
C ARG A 320 29.60 0.36 18.03
N PHE A 321 29.95 0.63 16.77
CA PHE A 321 29.93 -0.35 15.69
C PHE A 321 31.34 -0.81 15.35
N TYR A 322 31.52 -2.11 15.14
CA TYR A 322 32.83 -2.71 14.82
C TYR A 322 32.90 -3.26 13.40
N GLU A 323 31.80 -3.24 12.66
CA GLU A 323 31.76 -3.71 11.27
C GLU A 323 30.89 -2.81 10.38
N TYR A 324 31.30 -2.69 9.12
CA TYR A 324 30.46 -2.12 8.08
C TYR A 324 29.35 -3.11 7.71
N GLY A 325 28.18 -2.59 7.33
CA GLY A 325 27.05 -3.40 6.94
C GLY A 325 25.76 -2.91 7.59
N TRP A 326 24.97 -3.86 8.08
CA TRP A 326 23.70 -3.58 8.74
C TRP A 326 23.72 -4.08 10.18
N CYS A 327 23.30 -3.23 11.11
CA CYS A 327 23.09 -3.60 12.51
C CYS A 327 21.62 -3.40 12.87
N THR A 328 20.99 -4.40 13.49
CA THR A 328 19.62 -4.30 14.00
C THR A 328 19.65 -4.09 15.50
N VAL A 329 19.08 -2.97 15.93
CA VAL A 329 18.93 -2.62 17.34
C VAL A 329 17.47 -2.71 17.72
N THR A 330 17.23 -3.20 18.93
CA THR A 330 15.91 -3.42 19.49
C THR A 330 15.80 -2.71 20.82
N VAL A 331 14.67 -2.03 21.01
CA VAL A 331 14.28 -1.47 22.29
C VAL A 331 13.01 -2.17 22.76
N THR A 332 13.07 -2.68 23.99
CA THR A 332 11.91 -3.22 24.71
C THR A 332 11.53 -2.23 25.78
N SER A 333 10.40 -1.55 25.60
CA SER A 333 9.79 -0.72 26.62
C SER A 333 8.90 -1.58 27.52
N THR A 334 8.89 -1.31 28.81
CA THR A 334 7.96 -1.89 29.78
C THR A 334 7.23 -0.79 30.54
N ASP A 335 6.01 -1.10 30.97
CA ASP A 335 5.26 -0.21 31.85
C ASP A 335 5.95 -0.09 33.22
N ILE A 336 5.60 0.93 34.00
CA ILE A 336 6.27 1.22 35.29
C ILE A 336 6.13 0.09 36.32
N ASN A 337 5.12 -0.77 36.17
CA ASN A 337 4.95 -1.96 37.02
C ASN A 337 5.67 -3.20 36.46
N ALA A 338 6.33 -3.08 35.30
CA ALA A 338 7.06 -4.12 34.59
C ALA A 338 6.25 -5.39 34.27
N ILE A 339 4.95 -5.24 33.99
CA ILE A 339 4.02 -6.35 33.73
C ILE A 339 3.89 -6.61 32.24
N GLN A 340 3.89 -5.56 31.43
CA GLN A 340 3.74 -5.64 29.98
C GLN A 340 4.92 -4.98 29.29
N SER A 341 5.27 -5.54 28.13
CA SER A 341 6.32 -5.02 27.27
C SER A 341 5.81 -4.69 25.88
N TYR A 342 6.51 -3.79 25.21
CA TYR A 342 6.39 -3.49 23.80
C TYR A 342 7.80 -3.47 23.20
N THR A 343 7.96 -4.07 22.03
CA THR A 343 9.27 -4.22 21.39
C THR A 343 9.26 -3.58 20.01
N TYR A 344 10.31 -2.83 19.71
CA TYR A 344 10.54 -2.22 18.40
C TYR A 344 11.98 -2.42 17.96
N SER A 345 12.16 -2.87 16.72
CA SER A 345 13.48 -3.16 16.12
C SER A 345 13.69 -2.30 14.88
N LYS A 346 14.90 -1.77 14.70
CA LYS A 346 15.31 -1.00 13.51
C LYS A 346 16.70 -1.39 13.06
N SER A 347 16.86 -1.58 11.74
CA SER A 347 18.15 -1.82 11.11
C SER A 347 18.76 -0.53 10.60
N PHE A 348 20.03 -0.32 10.90
CA PHE A 348 20.83 0.83 10.48
C PHE A 348 21.93 0.40 9.52
N SER A 349 22.16 1.18 8.47
CA SER A 349 23.33 1.01 7.61
C SER A 349 24.52 1.73 8.24
N ILE A 350 25.62 1.02 8.44
CA ILE A 350 26.79 1.50 9.18
C ILE A 350 27.82 2.08 8.20
N SER A 351 28.14 3.37 8.38
CA SER A 351 29.10 4.11 7.57
C SER A 351 30.42 4.42 8.27
N GLU A 352 30.51 4.20 9.57
CA GLU A 352 31.70 4.43 10.40
C GLU A 352 31.86 3.29 11.41
N ILE A 353 33.09 2.87 11.66
CA ILE A 353 33.42 1.82 12.63
C ILE A 353 34.36 2.36 13.71
N TYR A 354 34.26 1.80 14.90
CA TYR A 354 35.11 2.06 16.04
C TYR A 354 36.37 1.22 15.90
N GLU A 355 37.50 1.89 15.72
CA GLU A 355 38.81 1.24 15.70
C GLU A 355 39.38 1.20 17.12
N THR A 356 39.55 0.01 17.67
CA THR A 356 40.33 -0.17 18.90
C THR A 356 41.78 0.22 18.59
N GLN A 357 42.30 1.29 19.21
CA GLN A 357 43.73 1.58 19.13
C GLN A 357 44.49 0.39 19.73
N ASN A 358 45.19 -0.35 18.86
CA ASN A 358 46.19 -1.33 19.28
C ASN A 358 47.36 -0.55 19.89
N PHE A 359 47.37 -0.39 21.20
CA PHE A 359 48.58 -0.03 21.92
C PHE A 359 49.53 -1.23 21.85
N TYR A 360 50.46 -1.19 20.88
CA TYR A 360 51.61 -2.11 20.80
C TYR A 360 52.66 -1.79 21.85
#